data_AF-A0A562IDK9-F1
#
_entry.id   AF-A0A562IDK9-F1
#
_cell.length_a   1.000
_cell.length_b   1.000
_cell.length_c   1.000
_cell.angle_alpha   90.00
_cell.angle_beta   90.00
_cell.angle_gamma   90.00
#
_symmetry.space_group_name_H-M   'P 1'
#
loop_
_entity.id
_entity.type
_entity.pdbx_description
1 polymer ?
#
loop_
_entity_poly.entity_id
_entity_poly.type
_entity_poly.pdbx_seq_one_letter_code
_entity_poly.pdbx_strand_id
1 'polypeptide(L)'
;MSDVTSVDGPNARPDAAPAADLHAHDHAHGHAPTGAAWPPPAYPAYQVPEPDRFTRFVMRVHDRSPRWAVPLAALGCVGLGMAYALLSDPTRAEPDAAPTCLLKLTTGLDCPGCGGTRALWYVLHGDVPAAARHHFLFVFALPFLAYLFVAWAGRQAFGWRLPQPQVGSKAIGVFLAAWLVFSVARNLPWAPFTSLYV
;
A
#
# COMPACT_ATOMS: atom_id res chain seq x y z
N MET A 1 -16.13 -17.50 -22.16
CA MET A 1 -17.43 -16.83 -22.32
C MET A 1 -17.83 -16.41 -20.91
N SER A 2 -17.39 -15.22 -20.46
CA SER A 2 -18.10 -13.93 -20.61
C SER A 2 -19.31 -13.94 -19.65
N ASP A 3 -19.48 -13.09 -18.63
CA ASP A 3 -19.27 -11.64 -18.50
C ASP A 3 -19.12 -11.28 -17.00
N VAL A 4 -18.19 -10.43 -16.55
CA VAL A 4 -18.27 -8.96 -16.49
C VAL A 4 -19.59 -8.45 -15.90
N THR A 5 -19.66 -8.32 -14.57
CA THR A 5 -20.60 -7.37 -13.95
C THR A 5 -19.93 -6.01 -13.86
N SER A 6 -20.08 -5.28 -14.97
CA SER A 6 -20.01 -3.82 -15.03
C SER A 6 -20.94 -3.23 -13.96
N VAL A 7 -20.41 -2.35 -13.14
CA VAL A 7 -21.20 -1.48 -12.25
C VAL A 7 -21.71 -0.35 -13.14
N ASP A 8 -22.77 -0.62 -13.90
CA ASP A 8 -23.51 0.42 -14.59
C ASP A 8 -24.40 1.15 -13.58
N GLY A 9 -24.01 2.39 -13.29
CA GLY A 9 -24.84 3.34 -12.56
C GLY A 9 -26.09 3.71 -13.38
N PRO A 10 -27.24 3.97 -12.72
CA PRO A 10 -28.48 4.25 -13.43
C PRO A 10 -28.43 5.63 -14.11
N ASN A 11 -28.52 5.63 -15.44
CA ASN A 11 -29.03 6.76 -16.21
C ASN A 11 -30.52 6.94 -15.89
N ALA A 12 -30.88 7.92 -15.06
CA ALA A 12 -32.25 8.38 -14.90
C ALA A 12 -32.33 9.86 -15.26
N ARG A 13 -32.88 10.15 -16.45
CA ARG A 13 -33.46 11.46 -16.77
C ARG A 13 -34.69 11.68 -15.88
N PRO A 14 -34.96 12.92 -15.44
CA PRO A 14 -36.10 13.20 -14.58
C PRO A 14 -37.32 13.52 -15.44
N ASP A 15 -38.18 12.54 -15.72
CA ASP A 15 -39.51 12.83 -16.26
C ASP A 15 -40.54 11.79 -15.77
N ALA A 16 -41.56 12.33 -15.10
CA ALA A 16 -42.90 11.77 -14.88
C ALA A 16 -43.07 10.45 -14.08
N ALA A 17 -43.65 10.59 -12.88
CA ALA A 17 -44.43 9.52 -12.25
C ALA A 17 -45.56 9.03 -13.19
N PRO A 18 -45.94 7.75 -13.11
CA PRO A 18 -47.26 7.50 -12.53
C PRO A 18 -47.36 6.24 -11.65
N ALA A 19 -48.32 6.34 -10.74
CA ALA A 19 -49.20 5.30 -10.18
C ALA A 19 -48.60 3.94 -9.75
N ALA A 20 -48.76 3.69 -8.45
CA ALA A 20 -48.70 2.38 -7.82
C ALA A 20 -49.79 1.45 -8.37
N ASP A 21 -49.44 0.18 -8.55
CA ASP A 21 -50.41 -0.92 -8.54
C ASP A 21 -50.05 -1.90 -7.41
N LEU A 22 -51.02 -2.05 -6.50
CA LEU A 22 -51.05 -2.95 -5.35
C LEU A 22 -51.24 -4.41 -5.78
N HIS A 23 -50.59 -5.34 -5.08
CA HIS A 23 -51.21 -6.59 -4.58
C HIS A 23 -50.47 -7.00 -3.30
N ALA A 24 -50.98 -6.64 -2.12
CA ALA A 24 -51.92 -7.40 -1.29
C ALA A 24 -51.26 -8.57 -0.52
N HIS A 25 -50.69 -8.26 0.64
CA HIS A 25 -50.52 -9.23 1.73
C HIS A 25 -51.26 -8.73 2.98
N ASP A 26 -52.27 -9.52 3.34
CA ASP A 26 -53.21 -9.33 4.44
C ASP A 26 -52.55 -9.69 5.77
N HIS A 27 -52.30 -8.71 6.63
CA HIS A 27 -51.92 -8.93 8.02
C HIS A 27 -52.71 -8.01 8.95
N ALA A 28 -53.63 -8.66 9.65
CA ALA A 28 -54.41 -8.25 10.82
C ALA A 28 -53.92 -7.00 11.59
N HIS A 29 -54.82 -6.04 11.72
CA HIS A 29 -54.68 -4.79 12.44
C HIS A 29 -54.57 -4.98 13.97
N GLY A 30 -53.35 -4.99 14.49
CA GLY A 30 -53.07 -4.57 15.86
C GLY A 30 -52.95 -3.05 15.90
N HIS A 31 -53.80 -2.36 16.68
CA HIS A 31 -53.71 -0.91 16.87
C HIS A 31 -52.41 -0.55 17.62
N ALA A 32 -51.36 -0.19 16.89
CA ALA A 32 -50.20 0.46 17.47
C ALA A 32 -50.62 1.85 17.98
N PRO A 33 -50.26 2.24 19.21
CA PRO A 33 -50.57 3.57 19.71
C PRO A 33 -49.95 4.60 18.77
N THR A 34 -50.75 5.58 18.35
CA THR A 34 -50.35 6.75 17.57
C THR A 34 -49.45 7.64 18.41
N GLY A 35 -48.24 7.16 18.70
CA GLY A 35 -47.13 7.94 19.22
C GLY A 35 -46.43 8.60 18.05
N ALA A 36 -46.33 9.93 18.10
CA ALA A 36 -45.72 10.78 17.09
C ALA A 36 -44.55 10.12 16.36
N ALA A 37 -44.77 9.79 15.08
CA ALA A 37 -43.69 9.44 14.17
C ALA A 37 -42.85 10.70 13.97
N TRP A 38 -41.69 10.74 14.63
CA TRP A 38 -40.70 11.78 14.36
C TRP A 38 -40.38 11.75 12.86
N PRO A 39 -40.43 12.90 12.15
CA PRO A 39 -40.01 12.92 10.76
C PRO A 39 -38.58 12.38 10.69
N PRO A 40 -38.25 11.52 9.71
CA PRO A 40 -36.89 11.05 9.56
C PRO A 40 -35.98 12.27 9.43
N PRO A 41 -34.86 12.32 10.17
CA PRO A 41 -33.93 13.44 10.06
C PRO A 41 -33.60 13.69 8.59
N ALA A 42 -33.86 14.91 8.13
CA ALA A 42 -33.52 15.35 6.80
C ALA A 42 -32.00 15.53 6.72
N TYR A 43 -31.28 14.42 6.51
CA TYR A 43 -29.86 14.49 6.20
C TYR A 43 -29.72 15.22 4.86
N PRO A 44 -28.85 16.23 4.74
CA PRO A 44 -28.55 16.79 3.44
C PRO A 44 -28.05 15.65 2.55
N ALA A 45 -28.65 15.50 1.36
CA ALA A 45 -28.24 14.50 0.40
C ALA A 45 -26.75 14.69 0.12
N TYR A 46 -25.94 13.66 0.40
CA TYR A 46 -24.51 13.68 0.15
C TYR A 46 -24.28 13.99 -1.34
N GLN A 47 -23.78 15.18 -1.64
CA GLN A 47 -23.40 15.56 -3.00
C GLN A 47 -22.09 14.85 -3.30
N VAL A 48 -22.09 13.94 -4.26
CA VAL A 48 -20.85 13.33 -4.75
C VAL A 48 -20.01 14.47 -5.35
N PRO A 49 -18.81 14.76 -4.84
CA PRO A 49 -17.99 15.84 -5.38
C PRO A 49 -17.67 15.56 -6.85
N GLU A 50 -17.91 16.52 -7.74
CA GLU A 50 -17.52 16.36 -9.14
C GLU A 50 -15.99 16.22 -9.24
N PRO A 51 -15.49 15.23 -9.99
CA PRO A 51 -14.06 15.08 -10.20
C PRO A 51 -13.52 16.29 -10.97
N ASP A 52 -12.47 16.87 -10.41
CA ASP A 52 -11.73 17.98 -10.98
C ASP A 52 -11.08 17.59 -12.32
N ARG A 53 -10.59 18.60 -13.05
CA ARG A 53 -10.00 18.39 -14.38
C ARG A 53 -8.80 17.45 -14.35
N PHE A 54 -8.02 17.47 -13.26
CA PHE A 54 -6.84 16.62 -13.13
C PHE A 54 -7.26 15.16 -12.88
N THR A 55 -8.22 14.92 -11.98
CA THR A 55 -8.78 13.57 -11.77
C THR A 55 -9.35 12.97 -13.05
N ARG A 56 -10.12 13.75 -13.83
CA ARG A 56 -10.61 13.29 -15.15
C ARG A 56 -9.50 12.97 -16.14
N PHE A 57 -8.42 13.74 -16.14
CA PHE A 57 -7.26 13.46 -16.99
C PHE A 57 -6.56 12.17 -16.57
N VAL A 58 -6.28 11.98 -15.28
CA VAL A 58 -5.63 10.77 -14.74
C VAL A 58 -6.46 9.52 -15.03
N MET A 59 -7.78 9.59 -14.81
CA MET A 59 -8.68 8.47 -15.13
C MET A 59 -8.63 8.11 -16.61
N ARG A 60 -8.68 9.10 -17.51
CA ARG A 60 -8.59 8.87 -18.95
C ARG A 60 -7.27 8.22 -19.37
N VAL A 61 -6.16 8.59 -18.75
CA VAL A 61 -4.85 7.97 -18.98
C VAL A 61 -4.84 6.53 -18.45
N HIS A 62 -5.42 6.31 -17.27
CA HIS A 62 -5.52 4.98 -16.67
C HIS A 62 -6.38 4.02 -17.53
N ASP A 63 -7.55 4.48 -17.98
CA ASP A 63 -8.47 3.69 -18.81
C ASP A 63 -7.89 3.30 -20.17
N ARG A 64 -7.02 4.15 -20.72
CA ARG A 64 -6.28 3.85 -21.97
C ARG A 64 -5.03 3.02 -21.76
N SER A 65 -4.52 2.95 -20.53
CA SER A 65 -3.30 2.21 -20.25
C SER A 65 -3.59 0.71 -20.24
N PRO A 66 -2.76 -0.10 -20.91
CA PRO A 66 -2.95 -1.55 -20.85
C PRO A 66 -2.65 -2.04 -19.44
N ARG A 67 -3.26 -3.16 -19.03
CA ARG A 67 -3.16 -3.67 -17.65
C ARG A 67 -1.71 -3.92 -17.19
N TRP A 68 -0.78 -4.16 -18.11
CA TRP A 68 0.64 -4.35 -17.84
C TRP A 68 1.45 -3.05 -17.68
N ALA A 69 0.88 -1.88 -18.01
CA ALA A 69 1.58 -0.60 -17.87
C ALA A 69 1.87 -0.26 -16.41
N VAL A 70 0.93 -0.52 -15.50
CA VAL A 70 1.08 -0.26 -14.06
C VAL A 70 2.22 -1.07 -13.42
N PRO A 71 2.28 -2.41 -13.56
CA PRO A 71 3.40 -3.17 -13.01
C PRO A 71 4.74 -2.84 -13.68
N LEU A 72 4.76 -2.49 -14.98
CA LEU A 72 5.99 -2.01 -15.62
C LEU A 72 6.46 -0.67 -15.08
N ALA A 73 5.55 0.27 -14.84
CA ALA A 73 5.90 1.56 -14.24
C ALA A 73 6.48 1.36 -12.82
N ALA A 74 5.88 0.44 -12.04
CA ALA A 74 6.41 0.07 -10.73
C ALA A 74 7.82 -0.57 -10.83
N LEU A 75 8.03 -1.50 -11.76
CA LEU A 75 9.36 -2.07 -12.04
C LEU A 75 10.37 -0.99 -12.45
N GLY A 76 9.97 -0.05 -13.31
CA GLY A 76 10.82 1.05 -13.73
C GLY A 76 11.24 1.94 -12.56
N CYS A 77 10.32 2.22 -11.64
CA CYS A 77 10.62 3.00 -10.43
C CYS A 77 11.61 2.26 -9.51
N VAL A 78 11.39 0.97 -9.27
CA VAL A 78 12.33 0.13 -8.49
C VAL A 78 13.70 0.06 -9.17
N GLY A 79 13.73 -0.17 -10.48
CA GLY A 79 14.95 -0.22 -11.28
C GLY A 79 15.72 1.10 -11.25
N LEU A 80 15.03 2.24 -11.28
CA LEU A 80 15.66 3.56 -11.13
C LEU A 80 16.31 3.73 -9.76
N GLY A 81 15.64 3.27 -8.69
CA GLY A 81 16.21 3.27 -7.35
C GLY A 81 17.45 2.37 -7.23
N MET A 82 17.42 1.18 -7.84
CA MET A 82 18.57 0.28 -7.91
C MET A 82 19.74 0.89 -8.70
N ALA A 83 19.45 1.49 -9.86
CA ALA A 83 20.45 2.18 -10.68
C ALA A 83 21.09 3.33 -9.90
N TYR A 84 20.29 4.13 -9.20
CA TYR A 84 20.80 5.19 -8.32
C TYR A 84 21.71 4.63 -7.22
N ALA A 85 21.32 3.52 -6.56
CA ALA A 85 22.15 2.88 -5.54
C ALA A 85 23.50 2.39 -6.11
N LEU A 86 23.52 1.84 -7.33
CA LEU A 86 24.74 1.40 -7.99
C LEU A 86 25.63 2.59 -8.41
N LEU A 87 25.04 3.66 -8.92
CA LEU A 87 25.75 4.86 -9.37
C LEU A 87 26.32 5.69 -8.22
N SER A 88 25.63 5.71 -7.06
CA SER A 88 26.03 6.51 -5.90
C SER A 88 27.12 5.87 -5.03
N ASP A 89 27.47 4.60 -5.27
CA ASP A 89 28.40 3.78 -4.48
C ASP A 89 28.37 4.11 -2.97
N PRO A 90 27.27 3.78 -2.27
CA PRO A 90 27.07 4.15 -0.88
C PRO A 90 28.06 3.48 0.09
N THR A 91 28.89 2.55 -0.40
CA THR A 91 29.85 1.78 0.39
C THR A 91 31.19 2.51 0.56
N ARG A 92 31.51 3.48 -0.30
CA ARG A 92 32.77 4.24 -0.27
C ARG A 92 32.78 5.47 0.63
N ALA A 93 31.70 5.73 1.36
CA ALA A 93 31.69 6.85 2.31
C ALA A 93 32.74 6.59 3.40
N GLU A 94 33.73 7.48 3.50
CA GLU A 94 34.72 7.52 4.57
C GLU A 94 34.00 7.45 5.95
N PRO A 95 34.61 6.87 7.01
CA PRO A 95 34.03 6.83 8.35
C PRO A 95 33.64 8.22 8.89
N ASP A 96 34.35 9.25 8.44
CA ASP A 96 34.15 10.66 8.81
C ASP A 96 33.19 11.41 7.88
N ALA A 97 32.70 10.75 6.82
CA ALA A 97 31.76 11.35 5.88
C ALA A 97 30.42 11.63 6.56
N ALA A 98 29.86 12.81 6.29
CA ALA A 98 28.56 13.18 6.82
C ALA A 98 27.50 12.13 6.41
N PRO A 99 26.70 11.61 7.37
CA PRO A 99 25.69 10.62 7.04
C PRO A 99 24.69 11.21 6.05
N THR A 100 24.33 10.43 5.02
CA THR A 100 23.36 10.87 4.00
C THR A 100 21.91 10.94 4.53
N CYS A 101 21.65 10.41 5.73
CA CYS A 101 20.35 10.42 6.38
C CYS A 101 20.17 11.68 7.26
N LEU A 102 19.19 12.51 6.91
CA LEU A 102 18.84 13.72 7.67
C LEU A 102 18.50 13.45 9.14
N LEU A 103 17.87 12.30 9.43
CA LEU A 103 17.54 11.94 10.82
C LEU A 103 18.80 11.68 11.64
N LYS A 104 19.76 10.95 11.07
CA LYS A 104 21.04 10.69 11.74
C LYS A 104 21.87 11.96 11.88
N LEU A 105 21.82 12.86 10.89
CA LEU A 105 22.45 14.18 10.98
C LEU A 105 21.86 15.05 12.10
N THR A 106 20.54 15.03 12.29
CA THR A 106 19.85 15.94 13.23
C THR A 106 19.71 15.37 14.65
N THR A 107 19.50 14.06 14.78
CA THR A 107 19.24 13.40 16.07
C THR A 107 20.38 12.51 16.55
N GLY A 108 21.30 12.12 15.66
CA GLY A 108 22.32 11.11 15.96
C GLY A 108 21.77 9.68 16.07
N LEU A 109 20.45 9.48 15.94
CA LEU A 109 19.82 8.17 16.08
C LEU A 109 19.78 7.41 14.75
N ASP A 110 19.99 6.11 14.84
CA ASP A 110 19.86 5.18 13.72
C ASP A 110 18.38 4.84 13.52
N CYS A 111 17.83 5.32 12.41
CA CYS A 111 16.48 5.04 11.97
C CYS A 111 16.29 3.57 11.54
N PRO A 112 15.06 3.04 11.56
CA PRO A 112 14.77 1.68 11.09
C PRO A 112 15.21 1.37 9.66
N GLY A 113 15.33 2.40 8.81
CA GLY A 113 15.75 2.28 7.39
C GLY A 113 17.23 2.56 7.16
N CYS A 114 17.99 2.87 8.21
CA CYS A 114 19.35 3.32 8.10
C CYS A 114 20.25 2.16 7.65
N GLY A 115 21.07 2.38 6.61
CA GLY A 115 21.86 1.34 5.94
C GLY A 115 21.12 0.56 4.84
N GLY A 116 19.85 0.88 4.55
CA GLY A 116 19.06 0.17 3.53
C GLY A 116 19.62 0.31 2.11
N THR A 117 20.16 1.47 1.75
CA THR A 117 20.82 1.70 0.46
C THR A 117 22.11 0.88 0.30
N ARG A 118 22.92 0.77 1.35
CA ARG A 118 24.10 -0.10 1.36
C ARG A 118 23.71 -1.58 1.31
N ALA A 119 22.69 -1.98 2.08
CA ALA A 119 22.19 -3.35 2.03
C ALA A 119 21.67 -3.73 0.63
N LEU A 120 20.93 -2.83 -0.03
CA LEU A 120 20.50 -3.01 -1.42
C LEU A 120 21.70 -3.15 -2.35
N TRP A 121 22.73 -2.31 -2.21
CA TRP A 121 23.96 -2.41 -3.00
C TRP A 121 24.62 -3.79 -2.85
N TYR A 122 24.79 -4.30 -1.61
CA TYR A 122 25.36 -5.62 -1.38
C TYR A 122 24.50 -6.76 -1.92
N VAL A 123 23.17 -6.66 -1.80
CA VAL A 123 22.25 -7.64 -2.43
C VAL A 123 22.41 -7.65 -3.94
N LEU A 124 22.51 -6.48 -4.58
CA LEU A 124 22.72 -6.37 -6.03
C LEU A 124 24.06 -6.97 -6.49
N HIS A 125 25.07 -6.97 -5.62
CA HIS A 125 26.37 -7.61 -5.86
C HIS A 125 26.43 -9.09 -5.41
N GLY A 126 25.36 -9.62 -4.81
CA GLY A 126 25.27 -11.01 -4.36
C GLY A 126 25.85 -11.30 -2.97
N ASP A 127 26.30 -10.29 -2.22
CA ASP A 127 26.84 -10.45 -0.86
C ASP A 127 25.73 -10.32 0.19
N VAL A 128 24.97 -11.39 0.36
CA VAL A 128 23.88 -11.46 1.36
C VAL A 128 24.40 -11.30 2.80
N PRO A 129 25.53 -11.92 3.21
CA PRO A 129 26.09 -11.70 4.54
C PRO A 129 26.44 -10.24 4.83
N ALA A 130 27.07 -9.51 3.90
CA ALA A 130 27.36 -8.09 4.07
C ALA A 130 26.08 -7.25 4.10
N ALA A 131 25.09 -7.56 3.25
CA ALA A 131 23.80 -6.88 3.27
C ALA A 131 23.07 -7.04 4.63
N ALA A 132 23.10 -8.25 5.21
CA ALA A 132 22.46 -8.54 6.48
C ALA A 132 23.10 -7.78 7.66
N ARG A 133 24.42 -7.56 7.63
CA ARG A 133 25.12 -6.73 8.62
C ARG A 133 24.66 -5.29 8.61
N HIS A 134 24.26 -4.77 7.45
CA HIS A 134 23.84 -3.38 7.32
C HIS A 134 22.35 -3.17 7.53
N HIS A 135 21.52 -4.13 7.11
CA HIS A 135 20.08 -4.05 7.31
C HIS A 135 19.40 -5.42 7.28
N PHE A 136 19.53 -6.18 8.37
CA PHE A 136 18.96 -7.52 8.50
C PHE A 136 17.46 -7.61 8.12
N LEU A 137 16.63 -6.69 8.62
CA LEU A 137 15.19 -6.69 8.32
C LEU A 137 14.88 -6.50 6.84
N PHE A 138 15.70 -5.75 6.11
CA PHE A 138 15.51 -5.52 4.68
C PHE A 138 15.78 -6.81 3.91
N VAL A 139 16.90 -7.48 4.22
CA VAL A 139 17.26 -8.78 3.62
C VAL A 139 16.19 -9.83 3.91
N PHE A 140 15.67 -9.87 5.15
CA PHE A 140 14.60 -10.78 5.53
C PHE A 140 13.27 -10.47 4.82
N ALA A 141 12.91 -9.19 4.67
CA ALA A 141 11.66 -8.78 4.02
C ALA A 141 11.68 -8.92 2.49
N LEU A 142 12.86 -8.87 1.87
CA LEU A 142 13.06 -8.92 0.42
C LEU A 142 12.33 -10.07 -0.29
N PRO A 143 12.47 -11.36 0.11
CA PRO A 143 11.78 -12.46 -0.56
C PRO A 143 10.25 -12.33 -0.49
N PHE A 144 9.71 -11.85 0.64
CA PHE A 144 8.27 -11.63 0.79
C PHE A 144 7.79 -10.50 -0.12
N LEU A 145 8.54 -9.40 -0.18
CA LEU A 145 8.22 -8.26 -1.01
C LEU A 145 8.28 -8.61 -2.51
N ALA A 146 9.30 -9.37 -2.91
CA ALA A 146 9.45 -9.88 -4.27
C ALA A 146 8.28 -10.81 -4.63
N TYR A 147 7.90 -11.73 -3.74
CA TYR A 147 6.77 -12.62 -3.97
C TYR A 147 5.44 -11.86 -4.10
N LEU A 148 5.17 -10.91 -3.20
CA LEU A 148 3.98 -10.08 -3.27
C LEU A 148 3.94 -9.26 -4.55
N PHE A 149 5.08 -8.69 -4.96
CA PHE A 149 5.20 -7.95 -6.20
C PHE A 149 4.89 -8.83 -7.40
N VAL A 150 5.47 -10.03 -7.50
CA VAL A 150 5.23 -10.97 -8.60
C VAL A 150 3.79 -11.47 -8.60
N ALA A 151 3.22 -11.80 -7.44
CA ALA A 151 1.83 -12.25 -7.35
C ALA A 151 0.83 -11.15 -7.77
N TRP A 152 1.09 -9.90 -7.37
CA TRP A 152 0.29 -8.75 -7.78
C TRP A 152 0.48 -8.40 -9.26
N ALA A 153 1.72 -8.30 -9.73
CA ALA A 153 2.05 -7.97 -11.12
C ALA A 153 1.55 -9.05 -12.09
N GLY A 154 1.71 -10.33 -11.73
CA GLY A 154 1.21 -11.47 -12.51
C GLY A 154 -0.32 -11.49 -12.60
N ARG A 155 -1.01 -11.14 -11.51
CA ARG A 155 -2.47 -10.96 -11.51
C ARG A 155 -2.89 -9.82 -12.43
N GLN A 156 -2.22 -8.68 -12.34
CA GLN A 156 -2.59 -7.48 -13.08
C GLN A 156 -2.26 -7.60 -14.58
N ALA A 157 -1.09 -8.14 -14.93
CA ALA A 157 -0.61 -8.23 -16.30
C ALA A 157 -1.15 -9.47 -17.04
N PHE A 158 -1.19 -10.64 -16.38
CA PHE A 158 -1.47 -11.93 -17.03
C PHE A 158 -2.72 -12.63 -16.49
N GLY A 159 -3.43 -12.03 -15.52
CA GLY A 159 -4.61 -12.65 -14.89
C GLY A 159 -4.27 -13.85 -14.00
N TRP A 160 -2.99 -14.02 -13.62
CA TRP A 160 -2.58 -15.15 -12.80
C TRP A 160 -3.25 -15.13 -11.42
N ARG A 161 -3.75 -16.29 -10.99
CA ARG A 161 -4.29 -16.50 -9.64
C ARG A 161 -3.26 -17.22 -8.78
N LEU A 162 -2.15 -16.55 -8.47
CA LEU A 162 -1.26 -17.04 -7.42
C LEU A 162 -1.99 -16.97 -6.07
N PRO A 163 -1.73 -17.93 -5.16
CA PRO A 163 -2.24 -17.87 -3.80
C PRO A 163 -1.74 -16.58 -3.16
N GLN A 164 -2.65 -15.64 -2.92
CA GLN A 164 -2.30 -14.42 -2.22
C GLN A 164 -2.14 -14.78 -0.74
N PRO A 165 -0.95 -14.58 -0.15
CA PRO A 165 -0.77 -14.82 1.26
C PRO A 165 -1.66 -13.81 1.97
N GLN A 166 -2.63 -14.32 2.74
CA GLN A 166 -3.48 -13.46 3.55
C GLN A 166 -2.61 -12.90 4.67
N VAL A 167 -2.00 -11.74 4.43
CA VAL A 167 -1.27 -10.99 5.45
C VAL A 167 -2.31 -10.42 6.40
N GLY A 168 -2.76 -11.24 7.36
CA GLY A 168 -3.72 -10.81 8.37
C GLY A 168 -3.14 -9.68 9.22
N SER A 169 -4.00 -8.87 9.83
CA SER A 169 -3.59 -7.74 10.70
C SER A 169 -2.62 -8.16 11.80
N LYS A 170 -2.68 -9.42 12.25
CA LYS A 170 -1.73 -10.02 13.20
C LYS A 170 -0.32 -10.11 12.63
N ALA A 171 -0.14 -10.56 11.38
CA ALA A 171 1.18 -10.65 10.74
C ALA A 171 1.80 -9.27 10.54
N ILE A 172 0.98 -8.28 10.15
CA ILE A 172 1.41 -6.87 10.07
C ILE A 172 1.83 -6.36 11.45
N GLY A 173 1.02 -6.62 12.49
CA GLY A 173 1.33 -6.23 13.87
C GLY A 173 2.63 -6.85 14.38
N VAL A 174 2.86 -8.14 14.14
CA VAL A 174 4.11 -8.84 14.50
C VAL A 174 5.30 -8.22 13.76
N PHE A 175 5.16 -7.96 12.46
CA PHE A 175 6.22 -7.32 11.68
C PHE A 175 6.54 -5.92 12.21
N LEU A 176 5.54 -5.09 12.48
CA LEU A 176 5.71 -3.75 13.04
C LEU A 176 6.33 -3.78 14.44
N ALA A 177 5.94 -4.74 15.27
CA ALA A 177 6.53 -4.95 16.58
C ALA A 177 8.00 -5.36 16.47
N ALA A 178 8.33 -6.33 15.61
CA ALA A 178 9.71 -6.73 15.35
C ALA A 178 10.55 -5.57 14.79
N TRP A 179 9.96 -4.75 13.91
CA TRP A 179 10.58 -3.55 13.35
C TRP A 179 10.88 -2.50 14.41
N LEU A 180 9.93 -2.25 15.33
CA LEU A 180 10.13 -1.35 16.46
C LEU A 180 11.21 -1.89 17.42
N VAL A 181 11.14 -3.17 17.77
CA VAL A 181 12.13 -3.81 18.65
C VAL A 181 13.53 -3.74 18.05
N PHE A 182 13.68 -4.03 16.76
CA PHE A 182 14.96 -3.90 16.05
C PHE A 182 15.45 -2.44 16.05
N SER A 183 14.56 -1.48 15.81
CA SER A 183 14.90 -0.05 15.83
C SER A 183 15.44 0.38 17.19
N VAL A 184 14.79 -0.05 18.28
CA VAL A 184 15.26 0.24 19.64
C VAL A 184 16.59 -0.48 19.89
N ALA A 185 16.65 -1.78 19.63
CA ALA A 185 17.83 -2.61 19.87
C ALA A 185 19.08 -2.06 19.17
N ARG A 186 18.96 -1.54 17.94
CA ARG A 186 20.07 -0.96 17.18
C ARG A 186 20.65 0.32 17.80
N ASN A 187 19.89 1.01 18.65
CA ASN A 187 20.33 2.23 19.33
C ASN A 187 20.87 1.96 20.75
N LEU A 188 20.97 0.69 21.18
CA LEU A 188 21.49 0.33 22.52
C LEU A 188 23.04 0.37 22.54
N PRO A 189 23.65 1.05 23.52
CA PRO A 189 25.11 1.27 23.58
C PRO A 189 25.92 0.10 24.19
N TRP A 190 25.30 -1.06 24.46
CA TRP A 190 25.98 -2.22 25.04
C TRP A 190 26.09 -3.38 24.05
N ALA A 191 27.14 -4.19 24.18
CA ALA A 191 27.33 -5.38 23.34
C ALA A 191 26.18 -6.39 23.52
N PRO A 192 25.75 -7.13 22.47
CA PRO A 192 26.26 -7.15 21.09
C PRO A 192 25.64 -6.08 20.17
N PHE A 193 24.75 -5.23 20.66
CA PHE A 193 23.95 -4.31 19.82
C PHE A 193 24.76 -3.17 19.21
N THR A 194 25.95 -2.87 19.76
CA THR A 194 26.91 -1.96 19.16
C THR A 194 27.32 -2.37 17.74
N SER A 195 27.24 -3.66 17.37
CA SER A 195 27.55 -4.12 16.00
C SER A 195 26.46 -3.79 14.98
N LEU A 196 25.28 -3.36 15.43
CA LEU A 196 24.17 -2.97 14.57
C LEU A 196 24.17 -1.46 14.26
N TYR A 197 24.94 -0.68 15.03
CA TYR A 197 25.13 0.75 14.80
C TYR A 197 25.96 0.95 13.52
N VAL A 198 25.43 1.69 12.55
CA VAL A 198 26.09 2.02 11.26
C VAL A 198 26.40 3.50 11.26
#